data_AF-A0A977K9H3-F1
#
_entry.id   AF-A0A977K9H3-F1
#
_cell.length_a   1.000
_cell.length_b   1.000
_cell.length_c   1.000
_cell.angle_alpha   90.00
_cell.angle_beta   90.00
_cell.angle_gamma   90.00
#
_symmetry.space_group_name_H-M   'P 1'
#
loop_
_entity.id
_entity.type
_entity.pdbx_description
1 polymer ?
#
loop_
_entity_poly.entity_id
_entity_poly.type
_entity_poly.pdbx_seq_one_letter_code
_entity_poly.pdbx_strand_id
1 'polypeptide(L)'
;MDEEVKREVVEETQEEVIEHLEKLYEDDEIVVLAAPDDAELERLILNILKEKRMKFKELKEAFSATAGEDRLRRALLKLMEEGRVYELPDGSYTANIEDLEAFREAALPEAVEAADEFEEAIEEIEEENEEFEDFEDIEDIEDLDEL
;
A
#
# COMPACT_ATOMS: atom_id res chain seq x y z
N MET A 1 -2.88 -27.03 9.44
CA MET A 1 -4.27 -26.71 9.05
C MET A 1 -4.31 -25.50 8.12
N ASP A 2 -3.32 -24.62 8.17
CA ASP A 2 -3.26 -23.37 7.36
C ASP A 2 -3.05 -23.55 5.85
N GLU A 3 -2.57 -24.70 5.38
CA GLU A 3 -2.27 -24.92 3.95
C GLU A 3 -3.51 -25.36 3.15
N GLU A 4 -4.44 -26.07 3.79
CA GLU A 4 -5.70 -26.53 3.18
C GLU A 4 -6.65 -25.35 2.96
N VAL A 5 -6.73 -24.45 3.94
CA VAL A 5 -7.54 -23.22 3.86
C VAL A 5 -7.04 -22.27 2.76
N LYS A 6 -5.71 -22.14 2.61
CA LYS A 6 -5.14 -21.32 1.52
C LYS A 6 -5.47 -21.87 0.15
N ARG A 7 -5.51 -23.19 0.00
CA ARG A 7 -5.84 -23.83 -1.27
C ARG A 7 -7.30 -23.62 -1.65
N GLU A 8 -8.20 -23.75 -0.68
CA GLU A 8 -9.64 -23.50 -0.87
C GLU A 8 -9.90 -22.06 -1.32
N VAL A 9 -9.23 -21.07 -0.70
CA VAL A 9 -9.35 -19.66 -1.10
C VAL A 9 -8.81 -19.41 -2.53
N VAL A 10 -7.72 -20.07 -2.90
CA VAL A 10 -7.16 -19.95 -4.27
C VAL A 10 -8.08 -20.57 -5.31
N GLU A 11 -8.65 -21.75 -5.02
CA GLU A 11 -9.58 -22.45 -5.91
C GLU A 11 -10.88 -21.64 -6.10
N GLU A 12 -11.46 -21.10 -5.03
CA GLU A 12 -12.63 -20.22 -5.08
C GLU A 12 -12.36 -18.97 -5.93
N THR A 13 -11.21 -18.34 -5.73
CA THR A 13 -10.80 -17.17 -6.55
C THR A 13 -10.63 -17.56 -8.02
N GLN A 14 -10.08 -18.74 -8.29
CA GLN A 14 -9.88 -19.20 -9.65
C GLN A 14 -11.23 -19.45 -10.36
N GLU A 15 -12.23 -20.01 -9.66
CA GLU A 15 -13.59 -20.16 -10.19
C GLU A 15 -14.21 -18.79 -10.49
N GLU A 16 -14.14 -17.82 -9.58
CA GLU A 16 -14.65 -16.46 -9.80
C GLU A 16 -14.02 -15.79 -11.04
N VAL A 17 -12.71 -15.94 -11.23
CA VAL A 17 -12.02 -15.41 -12.41
C VAL A 17 -12.56 -16.08 -13.68
N ILE A 18 -12.73 -17.40 -13.65
CA ILE A 18 -13.22 -18.19 -14.78
C ILE A 18 -14.66 -17.81 -15.15
N GLU A 19 -15.53 -17.56 -14.18
CA GLU A 19 -16.92 -17.14 -14.43
C GLU A 19 -17.03 -15.80 -15.15
N HIS A 20 -16.06 -14.91 -14.96
CA HIS A 20 -16.04 -13.60 -15.59
C HIS A 20 -15.44 -13.60 -17.00
N LEU A 21 -14.93 -14.74 -17.49
CA LEU A 21 -14.38 -14.86 -18.85
C LEU A 21 -15.44 -15.30 -19.86
N GLU A 22 -15.34 -14.78 -21.08
CA GLU A 22 -16.21 -15.20 -22.16
C GLU A 22 -15.93 -16.66 -22.53
N LYS A 23 -16.94 -17.52 -22.36
CA LYS A 23 -16.89 -18.93 -22.77
C LYS A 23 -16.97 -19.02 -24.30
N LEU A 24 -15.87 -19.43 -24.92
CA LEU A 24 -15.78 -19.62 -26.37
C LEU A 24 -16.27 -21.02 -26.81
N TYR A 25 -16.16 -22.02 -25.93
CA TYR A 25 -16.61 -23.39 -26.18
C TYR A 25 -16.75 -24.15 -24.84
N GLU A 26 -17.80 -24.97 -24.70
CA GLU A 26 -18.02 -25.85 -23.54
C GLU A 26 -18.53 -27.20 -24.05
N ASP A 27 -17.86 -28.29 -23.65
CA ASP A 27 -18.23 -29.68 -23.92
C ASP A 27 -17.95 -30.53 -22.67
N ASP A 28 -18.38 -31.80 -22.64
CA ASP A 28 -18.36 -32.67 -21.46
C ASP A 28 -16.95 -32.87 -20.84
N GLU A 29 -15.89 -32.58 -21.58
CA GLU A 29 -14.48 -32.75 -21.16
C GLU A 29 -13.65 -31.45 -21.18
N ILE A 30 -14.09 -30.38 -21.85
CA ILE A 30 -13.26 -29.19 -22.12
C ILE A 30 -14.08 -27.89 -22.10
N VAL A 31 -13.60 -26.90 -21.34
CA VAL A 31 -14.05 -25.49 -21.40
C VAL A 31 -12.95 -24.65 -22.03
N VAL A 32 -13.26 -23.91 -23.09
CA VAL A 32 -12.38 -22.94 -23.73
C VAL A 32 -12.86 -21.55 -23.36
N LEU A 33 -11.99 -20.80 -22.67
CA LEU A 33 -12.24 -19.42 -22.26
C LEU A 33 -11.40 -18.48 -23.14
N ALA A 34 -11.94 -17.31 -23.47
CA ALA A 34 -11.13 -16.21 -23.96
C ALA A 34 -10.20 -15.75 -22.83
N ALA A 35 -8.89 -15.73 -23.09
CA ALA A 35 -7.97 -15.11 -22.15
C ALA A 35 -8.32 -13.61 -22.02
N PRO A 36 -8.31 -13.04 -20.81
CA PRO A 36 -8.60 -11.63 -20.64
C PRO A 36 -7.57 -10.78 -21.39
N ASP A 37 -8.03 -9.70 -22.00
CA ASP A 37 -7.16 -8.64 -22.49
C ASP A 37 -6.47 -7.91 -21.32
N ASP A 38 -5.55 -6.99 -21.61
CA ASP A 38 -4.81 -6.31 -20.54
C ASP A 38 -5.73 -5.45 -19.64
N ALA A 39 -6.78 -4.84 -20.21
CA ALA A 39 -7.74 -4.03 -19.44
C ALA A 39 -8.70 -4.89 -18.62
N GLU A 40 -9.10 -6.05 -19.13
CA GLU A 40 -9.90 -7.05 -18.42
C GLU A 40 -9.11 -7.67 -17.27
N LEU A 41 -7.83 -8.01 -17.50
CA LEU A 41 -6.94 -8.50 -16.46
C LEU A 41 -6.80 -7.49 -15.31
N GLU A 42 -6.60 -6.21 -15.64
CA GLU A 42 -6.56 -5.13 -14.64
C GLU A 42 -7.86 -5.04 -13.83
N ARG A 43 -9.02 -5.17 -14.48
CA ARG A 43 -10.33 -5.15 -13.81
C ARG A 43 -10.51 -6.35 -12.88
N LEU A 44 -10.14 -7.54 -13.33
CA LEU A 44 -10.23 -8.77 -12.53
C LEU A 44 -9.35 -8.69 -11.28
N ILE A 45 -8.11 -8.22 -11.44
CA ILE A 45 -7.19 -8.00 -10.31
C ILE A 45 -7.82 -7.03 -9.30
N LEU A 46 -8.38 -5.91 -9.76
CA LEU A 46 -9.01 -4.94 -8.88
C LEU A 46 -10.24 -5.48 -8.16
N ASN A 47 -11.07 -6.28 -8.83
CA ASN A 47 -12.25 -6.86 -8.20
C ASN A 47 -11.85 -7.78 -7.05
N ILE A 48 -10.88 -8.67 -7.29
CA ILE A 48 -10.36 -9.57 -6.26
C ILE A 48 -9.74 -8.77 -5.10
N LEU A 49 -8.87 -7.81 -5.42
CA LEU A 49 -8.14 -7.04 -4.40
C LEU A 49 -9.02 -6.06 -3.61
N LYS A 50 -10.23 -5.76 -4.07
CA LYS A 50 -11.22 -5.00 -3.29
C LYS A 50 -11.88 -5.85 -2.21
N GLU A 51 -12.06 -7.13 -2.48
CA GLU A 51 -12.74 -8.05 -1.57
C GLU A 51 -11.77 -8.66 -0.57
N LYS A 52 -10.54 -8.96 -1.01
CA LYS A 52 -9.52 -9.57 -0.17
C LYS A 52 -8.11 -9.16 -0.59
N ARG A 53 -7.25 -8.93 0.40
CA ARG A 53 -5.81 -8.77 0.17
C ARG A 53 -5.17 -10.12 -0.20
N MET A 54 -4.24 -10.11 -1.15
CA MET A 54 -3.55 -11.32 -1.62
C MET A 54 -2.07 -11.09 -1.92
N LYS A 55 -1.22 -12.09 -1.70
CA LYS A 55 0.20 -12.04 -2.07
C LYS A 55 0.38 -12.29 -3.56
N PHE A 56 1.51 -11.82 -4.11
CA PHE A 56 1.85 -12.04 -5.52
C PHE A 56 1.80 -13.53 -5.92
N LYS A 57 2.24 -14.44 -5.03
CA LYS A 57 2.21 -15.88 -5.29
C LYS A 57 0.77 -16.42 -5.44
N GLU A 58 -0.15 -15.93 -4.62
CA GLU A 58 -1.54 -16.36 -4.62
C GLU A 58 -2.27 -15.81 -5.85
N LEU A 59 -2.02 -14.55 -6.20
CA LEU A 59 -2.48 -13.97 -7.46
C LEU A 59 -1.92 -14.74 -8.67
N LYS A 60 -0.62 -15.09 -8.64
CA LYS A 60 0.00 -15.88 -9.71
C LYS A 60 -0.68 -17.24 -9.88
N GLU A 61 -1.03 -17.91 -8.78
CA GLU A 61 -1.75 -19.19 -8.83
C GLU A 61 -3.17 -19.02 -9.36
N ALA A 62 -3.94 -18.07 -8.81
CA ALA A 62 -5.32 -17.80 -9.21
C ALA A 62 -5.43 -17.40 -10.70
N PHE A 63 -4.49 -16.61 -11.22
CA PHE A 63 -4.47 -16.18 -12.62
C PHE A 63 -3.68 -17.10 -13.54
N SER A 64 -3.05 -18.18 -13.06
CA SER A 64 -2.18 -19.04 -13.88
C SER A 64 -2.89 -19.66 -15.09
N ALA A 65 -4.20 -19.90 -14.99
CA ALA A 65 -5.02 -20.45 -16.06
C ALA A 65 -5.43 -19.40 -17.11
N THR A 66 -5.39 -18.10 -16.76
CA THR A 66 -5.99 -17.02 -17.55
C THR A 66 -4.97 -15.99 -18.05
N ALA A 67 -3.89 -15.75 -17.29
CA ALA A 67 -2.82 -14.83 -17.66
C ALA A 67 -1.44 -15.35 -17.24
N GLY A 68 -0.43 -15.10 -18.08
CA GLY A 68 0.96 -15.38 -17.72
C GLY A 68 1.50 -14.42 -16.65
N GLU A 69 2.48 -14.89 -15.87
CA GLU A 69 3.11 -14.12 -14.78
C GLU A 69 3.60 -12.73 -15.21
N ASP A 70 4.18 -12.62 -16.40
CA ASP A 70 4.68 -11.35 -16.92
C ASP A 70 3.56 -10.32 -17.15
N ARG A 71 2.40 -10.77 -17.65
CA ARG A 71 1.23 -9.90 -17.84
C ARG A 71 0.65 -9.48 -16.49
N LEU A 72 0.55 -10.42 -15.55
CA LEU A 72 0.09 -10.14 -14.18
C LEU A 72 0.99 -9.09 -13.49
N ARG A 73 2.31 -9.22 -13.62
CA ARG A 73 3.26 -8.25 -13.06
C ARG A 73 3.08 -6.86 -13.67
N ARG A 74 2.94 -6.78 -15.00
CA ARG A 74 2.73 -5.49 -15.69
C ARG A 74 1.41 -4.84 -15.29
N ALA A 75 0.33 -5.61 -15.21
CA ALA A 75 -0.98 -5.12 -14.79
C ALA A 75 -0.94 -4.62 -13.33
N LEU A 76 -0.37 -5.39 -12.40
CA LEU A 76 -0.21 -4.97 -11.01
C LEU A 76 0.62 -3.69 -10.88
N LEU A 77 1.76 -3.60 -11.58
CA LEU A 77 2.61 -2.41 -11.55
C LEU A 77 1.85 -1.16 -11.99
N LYS A 78 1.12 -1.26 -13.10
CA LYS A 78 0.29 -0.16 -13.61
C LYS A 78 -0.80 0.23 -12.62
N LEU A 79 -1.48 -0.73 -12.02
CA LEU A 79 -2.53 -0.46 -11.01
C LEU A 79 -1.97 0.22 -9.76
N MET A 80 -0.73 -0.10 -9.37
CA MET A 80 -0.02 0.59 -8.29
C MET A 80 0.38 2.02 -8.68
N GLU A 81 0.90 2.21 -9.88
CA GLU A 81 1.25 3.54 -10.42
C GLU A 81 0.02 4.45 -10.51
N GLU A 82 -1.14 3.89 -10.85
CA GLU A 82 -2.43 4.60 -10.86
C GLU A 82 -3.01 4.85 -9.46
N GLY A 83 -2.40 4.32 -8.40
CA GLY A 83 -2.88 4.42 -7.02
C GLY A 83 -4.19 3.67 -6.76
N ARG A 84 -4.44 2.60 -7.51
CA ARG A 84 -5.67 1.78 -7.39
C ARG A 84 -5.45 0.49 -6.62
N VAL A 85 -4.19 0.05 -6.53
CA VAL A 85 -3.72 -1.08 -5.74
C VAL A 85 -2.55 -0.59 -4.91
N TYR A 86 -2.43 -1.12 -3.70
CA TYR A 86 -1.37 -0.78 -2.76
C TYR A 86 -0.71 -2.04 -2.25
N GLU A 87 0.62 -1.99 -2.12
CA GLU A 87 1.39 -3.04 -1.47
C GLU A 87 1.46 -2.76 0.04
N LEU A 88 1.09 -3.76 0.82
CA LEU A 88 1.14 -3.74 2.27
C LEU A 88 2.52 -4.19 2.77
N PRO A 89 2.92 -3.83 4.00
CA PRO A 89 4.24 -4.18 4.54
C PRO A 89 4.52 -5.69 4.63
N ASP A 90 3.48 -6.51 4.65
CA ASP A 90 3.58 -7.98 4.68
C ASP A 90 3.76 -8.62 3.29
N GLY A 91 3.87 -7.78 2.24
CA GLY A 91 4.01 -8.17 0.84
C GLY A 91 2.71 -8.65 0.20
N SER A 92 1.56 -8.40 0.83
CA SER A 92 0.25 -8.58 0.19
C SER A 92 -0.19 -7.30 -0.53
N TYR A 93 -1.05 -7.44 -1.52
CA TYR A 93 -1.64 -6.34 -2.26
C TYR A 93 -3.10 -6.19 -1.85
N THR A 94 -3.60 -4.95 -1.82
CA THR A 94 -5.02 -4.64 -1.60
C THR A 94 -5.45 -3.46 -2.46
N ALA A 95 -6.72 -3.44 -2.85
CA ALA A 95 -7.40 -2.29 -3.44
C ALA A 95 -8.49 -1.74 -2.50
N ASN A 96 -8.58 -2.28 -1.28
CA ASN A 96 -9.53 -1.85 -0.27
C ASN A 96 -8.90 -0.77 0.61
N ILE A 97 -9.60 0.34 0.77
CA ILE A 97 -9.16 1.47 1.59
C ILE A 97 -9.20 1.11 3.08
N GLU A 98 -10.15 0.28 3.51
CA GLU A 98 -10.28 -0.15 4.90
C GLU A 98 -9.05 -0.95 5.36
N ASP A 99 -8.50 -1.80 4.48
CA ASP A 99 -7.26 -2.52 4.75
C ASP A 99 -6.10 -1.54 5.01
N LEU A 100 -5.98 -0.49 4.20
CA LEU A 100 -4.93 0.52 4.34
C LEU A 100 -5.06 1.30 5.65
N GLU A 101 -6.29 1.68 6.01
CA GLU A 101 -6.57 2.39 7.25
C GLU A 101 -6.28 1.52 8.47
N ALA A 102 -6.69 0.26 8.46
CA ALA A 102 -6.42 -0.69 9.53
C ALA A 102 -4.91 -0.89 9.77
N PHE A 103 -4.11 -0.92 8.69
CA PHE A 103 -2.66 -0.99 8.82
C PHE A 103 -2.04 0.31 9.32
N ARG A 104 -2.51 1.47 8.85
CA ARG A 104 -2.04 2.77 9.33
C ARG A 104 -2.34 2.94 10.82
N GLU A 105 -3.53 2.57 11.28
CA GLU A 105 -3.92 2.61 12.69
C GLU A 105 -3.07 1.68 13.56
N ALA A 106 -2.75 0.48 13.08
CA ALA A 106 -1.84 -0.42 13.76
C ALA A 106 -0.39 0.11 13.86
N ALA A 107 0.04 0.96 12.93
CA ALA A 107 1.37 1.57 12.90
C ALA A 107 1.44 2.96 13.55
N LEU A 108 0.30 3.56 13.91
CA LEU A 108 0.22 4.88 14.52
C LEU A 108 0.73 5.00 15.96
N PRO A 109 0.68 4.00 16.87
CA PRO A 109 1.12 4.23 18.26
C PRO A 109 2.60 4.60 18.35
N GLU A 110 3.49 3.91 17.64
CA GLU A 110 4.94 4.23 17.66
C GLU A 110 5.26 5.61 17.05
N ALA A 111 4.54 6.00 15.99
CA ALA A 111 4.82 7.27 15.29
C ALA A 111 4.27 8.48 16.04
N VAL A 112 3.17 8.32 16.77
CA VAL A 112 2.60 9.37 17.63
C VAL A 112 3.48 9.54 18.87
N GLU A 113 3.89 8.44 19.53
CA GLU A 113 4.82 8.51 20.66
C GLU A 113 6.15 9.19 20.28
N ALA A 114 6.71 8.86 19.11
CA ALA A 114 7.94 9.50 18.64
C ALA A 114 7.76 10.99 18.28
N ALA A 115 6.56 11.41 17.88
CA ALA A 115 6.26 12.81 17.61
C ALA A 115 6.09 13.60 18.91
N ASP A 116 5.39 13.03 19.90
CA ASP A 116 5.24 13.61 21.24
C ASP A 116 6.60 13.78 21.92
N GLU A 117 7.50 12.78 21.85
CA GLU A 117 8.88 12.90 22.36
C GLU A 117 9.67 14.02 21.66
N PHE A 118 9.44 14.22 20.36
CA PHE A 118 10.12 15.27 19.59
C PHE A 118 9.59 16.67 19.95
N GLU A 119 8.30 16.79 20.21
CA GLU A 119 7.65 18.04 20.63
C GLU A 119 8.09 18.43 22.05
N GLU A 120 8.14 17.47 22.99
CA GLU A 120 8.70 17.67 24.34
C GLU A 120 10.18 18.11 24.28
N ALA A 121 10.98 17.50 23.41
CA ALA A 121 12.40 17.87 23.25
C ALA A 121 12.58 19.28 22.65
N ILE A 122 11.66 19.74 21.79
CA ILE A 122 11.68 21.10 21.26
C ILE A 122 11.27 22.10 22.34
N GLU A 123 10.23 21.81 23.12
CA GLU A 123 9.80 22.65 24.24
C GLU A 123 10.93 22.79 25.29
N GLU A 124 11.63 21.72 25.63
CA GLU A 124 12.76 21.75 26.58
C GLU A 124 13.92 22.63 26.07
N ILE A 125 14.19 22.63 24.76
CA ILE A 125 15.21 23.49 24.14
C ILE A 125 14.77 24.96 24.08
N GLU A 126 13.48 25.23 23.86
CA GLU A 126 12.94 26.60 23.86
C GLU A 126 12.96 27.19 25.27
N GLU A 127 12.62 26.42 26.31
CA GLU A 127 12.74 26.84 27.71
C GLU A 127 14.20 27.12 28.13
N GLU A 128 15.18 26.32 27.67
CA GLU A 128 16.60 26.58 27.93
C GLU A 128 17.13 27.86 27.23
N ASN A 129 16.52 28.27 26.11
CA ASN A 129 16.93 29.49 25.40
C ASN A 129 16.30 30.77 25.96
N GLU A 130 15.15 30.70 26.65
CA GLU A 130 14.57 31.83 27.38
C GLU A 130 15.43 32.26 28.60
N GLU A 131 16.30 31.39 29.12
CA GLU A 131 17.21 31.72 30.23
C GLU A 131 18.42 32.60 29.80
N PHE A 132 18.57 32.92 28.51
CA PHE A 132 19.67 33.72 27.94
C PHE A 132 19.29 35.16 27.50
N GLU A 133 18.05 35.61 27.73
CA GLU A 133 17.62 36.98 27.38
C GLU A 133 17.90 38.05 28.47
N ASP A 134 18.68 37.75 29.51
CA ASP A 134 19.09 38.71 30.56
C ASP A 134 20.54 39.26 30.36
N PHE A 135 20.89 39.64 29.13
CA PHE A 135 22.03 40.54 28.89
C PHE A 135 21.52 41.90 28.39
N GLU A 136 20.96 42.68 29.32
CA GLU A 136 20.93 44.14 29.20
C GLU A 136 22.37 44.70 29.22
N ASP A 137 22.56 45.80 28.50
CA ASP A 137 23.70 46.73 28.53
C ASP A 137 24.96 46.40 27.71
N ILE A 138 24.90 46.73 26.40
CA ILE A 138 26.04 47.35 25.71
C ILE A 138 25.58 48.73 25.21
N GLU A 139 25.57 49.72 26.12
CA GLU A 139 25.65 51.13 25.73
C GLU A 139 27.06 51.45 25.19
N ASP A 140 27.15 52.52 24.40
CA ASP A 140 28.37 53.17 23.87
C ASP A 140 29.01 52.60 22.59
N ILE A 141 28.42 52.96 21.44
CA ILE A 141 29.23 53.39 20.28
C ILE A 141 28.61 54.68 19.70
N GLU A 142 28.80 55.81 20.40
CA GLU A 142 28.79 57.13 19.79
C GLU A 142 30.20 57.72 19.97
N ASP A 143 30.96 57.77 18.87
CA ASP A 143 31.99 58.79 18.58
C ASP A 143 32.93 58.25 17.50
N LEU A 144 32.65 58.57 16.23
CA LEU A 144 33.67 58.62 15.17
C LEU A 144 33.17 59.49 14.00
N ASP A 145 32.88 60.76 14.30
CA ASP A 145 32.90 61.83 13.32
C ASP A 145 33.78 62.96 13.87
N GLU A 146 35.09 62.88 13.59
CA GLU A 146 36.00 64.01 13.33
C GLU A 146 37.45 63.50 13.20
N LEU A 147 37.95 63.41 11.96
CA LEU A 147 39.33 63.76 11.56
C LEU A 147 39.53 63.74 10.03
#